data_AF-A0A9D1VVA6-F1
#
_entry.id   AF-A0A9D1VVA6-F1
#
_cell.length_a   1.000
_cell.length_b   1.000
_cell.length_c   1.000
_cell.angle_alpha   90.00
_cell.angle_beta   90.00
_cell.angle_gamma   90.00
#
_symmetry.space_group_name_H-M   'P 1'
#
loop_
_entity.id
_entity.type
_entity.pdbx_description
1 polymer ?
#
loop_
_entity_poly.entity_id
_entity_poly.type
_entity_poly.pdbx_seq_one_letter_code
_entity_poly.pdbx_strand_id
1 'polypeptide(L)'
;MNYFKTSKKLKGTTIIISLLIFLSMFMSVSFMEISISARAETAAEKQIEKSPIEILSYEDIFQSYYDQASEKVTATGHEMCEIEDFSANYYNYETTIQDYTAAVIENAGNPTNLTIAPRSSSADADYILKYNSNAGKNREIYRDFANRGYDDEITPASVFQRDFVCSMFYYGAIKEGDILLETQTILNNIGHVACIYDLDHKSDKGEYIQTIDCVKGGTQFGFLDDNRMVNFQVKILGVRGVTSAQREDVKYFHYKQLGKEYNLWHAGAYDRLNTDINSEDWYCSEMMYAAYKYAGIDMTDAIGEKGGCWPADIYGSHYTYVNTDYSNSAYLGLSIVDKEGSTWTIKVKNNTAEDINIRYNKKMCFYDDAKEWKGLKDVTEESIEAYKSKNIEVEENWFASSVAFSREYYNNGNRMRLVTFADQLDNNTKTLRIGHSLLEWKDDNLVD
;
A
#
# COMPACT_ATOMS: atom_id res chain seq x y z
N MET A 1 1.72 103.63 10.96
CA MET A 1 1.92 103.82 12.42
C MET A 1 2.28 102.43 12.97
N ASN A 2 3.57 102.08 13.02
CA ASN A 2 4.41 102.05 14.24
C ASN A 2 3.78 101.17 15.35
N TYR A 3 4.41 100.16 15.98
CA TYR A 3 5.82 99.79 16.18
C TYR A 3 5.89 98.47 17.01
N PHE A 4 7.12 97.96 17.27
CA PHE A 4 7.59 96.92 18.23
C PHE A 4 7.73 95.46 17.73
N LYS A 5 8.98 94.98 17.46
CA LYS A 5 10.05 94.39 18.35
C LYS A 5 9.84 92.86 18.47
N THR A 6 10.82 91.93 18.34
CA THR A 6 12.24 91.84 18.73
C THR A 6 12.87 90.59 18.06
N SER A 7 14.09 90.64 17.47
CA SER A 7 15.38 90.05 17.92
C SER A 7 15.31 88.59 18.46
N LYS A 8 16.13 87.59 18.10
CA LYS A 8 17.57 87.50 17.83
C LYS A 8 17.93 86.13 17.17
N LYS A 9 19.04 86.10 16.43
CA LYS A 9 19.68 84.95 15.72
C LYS A 9 20.26 83.88 16.67
N LEU A 10 20.32 82.61 16.23
CA LEU A 10 21.58 81.84 16.19
C LEU A 10 21.52 80.55 15.31
N LYS A 11 22.43 80.52 14.33
CA LYS A 11 23.22 79.41 13.72
C LYS A 11 22.77 77.95 13.83
N GLY A 12 22.89 77.26 12.69
CA GLY A 12 23.59 75.97 12.64
C GLY A 12 22.89 74.84 11.89
N THR A 13 23.35 74.60 10.66
CA THR A 13 23.54 73.26 10.07
C THR A 13 22.38 72.26 10.12
N THR A 14 21.68 72.04 9.00
CA THR A 14 21.40 70.71 8.43
C THR A 14 20.91 70.91 6.99
N ILE A 15 21.87 70.94 6.08
CA ILE A 15 21.66 70.74 4.64
C ILE A 15 21.70 69.21 4.43
N ILE A 16 20.90 68.71 3.49
CA ILE A 16 20.88 67.33 2.95
C ILE A 16 20.00 66.31 3.71
N ILE A 17 18.69 66.56 3.86
CA ILE A 17 17.65 65.49 3.83
C ILE A 17 16.36 66.12 3.31
N SER A 18 16.16 66.23 1.99
CA SER A 18 14.84 66.50 1.36
C SER A 18 14.87 66.47 -0.17
N LEU A 19 16.04 66.41 -0.82
CA LEU A 19 16.16 66.21 -2.27
C LEU A 19 16.43 64.74 -2.68
N LEU A 20 16.19 63.79 -1.77
CA LEU A 20 16.26 62.33 -2.01
C LEU A 20 14.88 61.65 -1.95
N ILE A 21 13.80 62.41 -1.77
CA ILE A 21 12.42 61.87 -1.65
C ILE A 21 11.62 62.07 -2.95
N PHE A 22 12.11 62.85 -3.90
CA PHE A 22 11.44 63.06 -5.20
C PHE A 22 12.09 62.33 -6.39
N LEU A 23 13.21 61.64 -6.17
CA LEU A 23 13.85 60.74 -7.15
C LEU A 23 13.80 59.26 -6.71
N SER A 24 12.94 58.92 -5.73
CA SER A 24 12.68 57.55 -5.28
C SER A 24 11.26 57.06 -5.64
N MET A 25 10.45 57.87 -6.34
CA MET A 25 9.09 57.52 -6.75
C MET A 25 8.95 57.18 -8.25
N PHE A 26 10.03 57.22 -9.02
CA PHE A 26 10.02 56.87 -10.45
C PHE A 26 11.03 55.78 -10.85
N MET A 27 11.63 55.08 -9.88
CA MET A 27 12.50 53.91 -10.09
C MET A 27 11.95 52.63 -9.43
N SER A 28 10.67 52.61 -9.04
CA SER A 28 10.00 51.44 -8.47
C SER A 28 9.02 50.75 -9.42
N VAL A 29 9.04 51.09 -10.72
CA VAL A 29 8.13 50.53 -11.76
C VAL A 29 8.90 49.84 -12.89
N SER A 30 10.14 49.39 -12.67
CA SER A 30 10.89 48.62 -13.68
C SER A 30 11.64 47.40 -13.14
N PHE A 31 11.30 46.94 -11.93
CA PHE A 31 11.70 45.63 -11.41
C PHE A 31 10.51 44.76 -10.94
N MET A 32 9.28 45.17 -11.25
CA MET A 32 8.07 44.38 -10.93
C MET A 32 7.53 43.58 -12.14
N GLU A 33 8.24 43.56 -13.26
CA GLU A 33 7.92 42.74 -14.46
C GLU A 33 9.05 41.80 -14.91
N ILE A 34 10.10 41.61 -14.10
CA ILE A 34 11.09 40.52 -14.29
C ILE A 34 11.04 39.46 -13.17
N SER A 35 10.18 39.64 -12.16
CA SER A 35 9.96 38.64 -11.10
C SER A 35 8.54 38.07 -11.06
N ILE A 36 7.71 38.37 -12.06
CA ILE A 36 6.37 37.76 -12.26
C ILE A 36 6.40 36.68 -13.36
N SER A 37 7.44 36.61 -14.21
CA SER A 37 7.64 35.50 -15.16
C SER A 37 8.59 34.39 -14.66
N ALA A 38 9.07 34.46 -13.42
CA ALA A 38 10.01 33.48 -12.83
C ALA A 38 9.53 32.93 -11.47
N ARG A 39 8.28 33.23 -11.07
CA ARG A 39 7.65 32.70 -9.84
C ARG A 39 6.24 32.15 -10.05
N ALA A 40 5.85 32.01 -11.31
CA ALA A 40 4.60 31.39 -11.75
C ALA A 40 4.81 29.96 -12.29
N GLU A 41 5.96 29.33 -12.03
CA GLU A 41 6.35 28.06 -12.65
C GLU A 41 6.64 26.91 -11.67
N THR A 42 6.27 27.01 -10.39
CA THR A 42 6.54 25.93 -9.40
C THR A 42 5.37 25.58 -8.48
N ALA A 43 4.12 25.75 -8.92
CA ALA A 43 2.96 25.24 -8.19
C ALA A 43 1.86 24.81 -9.18
N ALA A 44 2.08 23.67 -9.83
CA ALA A 44 1.03 22.91 -10.50
C ALA A 44 1.05 21.50 -9.91
N GLU A 45 0.25 21.30 -8.87
CA GLU A 45 -0.10 19.98 -8.31
C GLU A 45 -0.60 19.08 -9.45
N LYS A 46 0.19 18.06 -9.78
CA LYS A 46 -0.16 17.07 -10.80
C LYS A 46 -0.81 15.89 -10.07
N GLN A 47 -2.15 15.92 -9.99
CA GLN A 47 -2.98 14.77 -9.60
C GLN A 47 -2.62 13.54 -10.47
N ILE A 48 -2.39 12.39 -9.85
CA ILE A 48 -2.09 11.13 -10.54
C ILE A 48 -3.26 10.16 -10.34
N GLU A 49 -3.97 9.92 -11.44
CA GLU A 49 -5.05 8.95 -11.60
C GLU A 49 -4.46 7.53 -11.77
N LYS A 50 -4.96 6.55 -10.99
CA LYS A 50 -4.37 5.21 -10.79
C LYS A 50 -5.31 4.09 -11.27
N SER A 51 -4.81 3.09 -12.00
CA SER A 51 -5.53 1.85 -12.39
C SER A 51 -4.59 0.81 -13.06
N PRO A 52 -4.92 -0.50 -13.10
CA PRO A 52 -5.30 -1.44 -12.02
C PRO A 52 -4.32 -2.66 -11.90
N ILE A 53 -4.36 -3.41 -10.78
CA ILE A 53 -3.59 -4.64 -10.46
C ILE A 53 -4.48 -5.89 -10.66
N GLU A 54 -3.89 -7.03 -11.05
CA GLU A 54 -4.60 -8.31 -11.25
C GLU A 54 -4.46 -9.34 -10.11
N ILE A 55 -5.45 -10.25 -10.07
CA ILE A 55 -5.94 -11.07 -8.95
C ILE A 55 -5.59 -12.55 -9.18
N LEU A 56 -5.05 -13.24 -8.16
CA LEU A 56 -4.90 -14.72 -8.16
C LEU A 56 -5.98 -15.34 -7.26
N SER A 57 -6.57 -16.47 -7.67
CA SER A 57 -7.50 -17.21 -6.82
C SER A 57 -6.76 -18.05 -5.76
N TYR A 58 -7.48 -18.48 -4.74
CA TYR A 58 -6.97 -19.37 -3.70
C TYR A 58 -6.50 -20.74 -4.27
N GLU A 59 -7.25 -21.27 -5.24
CA GLU A 59 -6.93 -22.53 -5.91
C GLU A 59 -5.64 -22.41 -6.74
N ASP A 60 -5.42 -21.27 -7.40
CA ASP A 60 -4.17 -20.99 -8.13
C ASP A 60 -2.93 -21.06 -7.24
N ILE A 61 -3.06 -20.59 -5.99
CA ILE A 61 -1.96 -20.56 -5.03
C ILE A 61 -1.67 -21.98 -4.53
N PHE A 62 -2.70 -22.73 -4.12
CA PHE A 62 -2.51 -24.12 -3.68
C PHE A 62 -1.97 -25.01 -4.79
N GLN A 63 -2.46 -24.83 -6.01
CA GLN A 63 -1.95 -25.55 -7.18
C GLN A 63 -0.45 -25.25 -7.38
N SER A 64 -0.04 -23.98 -7.31
CA SER A 64 1.37 -23.61 -7.47
C SER A 64 2.29 -24.23 -6.41
N TYR A 65 1.87 -24.31 -5.15
CA TYR A 65 2.67 -24.94 -4.09
C TYR A 65 2.64 -26.46 -4.15
N TYR A 66 1.49 -27.03 -4.53
CA TYR A 66 1.33 -28.44 -4.79
C TYR A 66 2.24 -28.91 -5.91
N ASP A 67 2.29 -28.19 -7.03
CA ASP A 67 3.14 -28.52 -8.18
C ASP A 67 4.63 -28.51 -7.79
N GLN A 68 5.05 -27.51 -7.01
CA GLN A 68 6.41 -27.42 -6.48
C GLN A 68 6.77 -28.58 -5.53
N ALA A 69 5.84 -29.01 -4.67
CA ALA A 69 6.05 -30.17 -3.82
C ALA A 69 6.07 -31.46 -4.63
N SER A 70 5.13 -31.63 -5.55
CA SER A 70 4.98 -32.80 -6.40
C SER A 70 6.25 -33.04 -7.23
N GLU A 71 6.80 -32.01 -7.87
CA GLU A 71 8.06 -32.10 -8.61
C GLU A 71 9.21 -32.59 -7.71
N LYS A 72 9.36 -32.00 -6.52
CA LYS A 72 10.45 -32.34 -5.59
C LYS A 72 10.30 -33.72 -4.97
N VAL A 73 9.09 -34.13 -4.61
CA VAL A 73 8.79 -35.45 -4.04
C VAL A 73 9.00 -36.54 -5.09
N THR A 74 8.46 -36.35 -6.30
CA THR A 74 8.62 -37.33 -7.38
C THR A 74 10.07 -37.47 -7.84
N ALA A 75 10.86 -36.39 -7.83
CA ALA A 75 12.29 -36.44 -8.10
C ALA A 75 13.08 -37.34 -7.12
N THR A 76 12.55 -37.60 -5.93
CA THR A 76 13.14 -38.51 -4.93
C THR A 76 12.63 -39.95 -5.03
N GLY A 77 11.77 -40.26 -6.00
CA GLY A 77 11.17 -41.59 -6.20
C GLY A 77 9.97 -41.88 -5.29
N HIS A 78 9.44 -40.86 -4.62
CA HIS A 78 8.25 -40.94 -3.78
C HIS A 78 7.00 -40.41 -4.51
N GLU A 79 5.82 -40.86 -4.09
CA GLU A 79 4.54 -40.43 -4.65
C GLU A 79 3.99 -39.25 -3.83
N MET A 80 3.49 -38.23 -4.52
CA MET A 80 2.86 -37.06 -3.88
C MET A 80 1.41 -37.40 -3.52
N CYS A 81 0.90 -36.87 -2.39
CA CYS A 81 -0.53 -36.95 -2.09
C CYS A 81 -1.36 -36.18 -3.13
N GLU A 82 -2.67 -36.36 -3.18
CA GLU A 82 -3.54 -35.56 -4.07
C GLU A 82 -3.64 -34.10 -3.59
N ILE A 83 -3.98 -33.17 -4.49
CA ILE A 83 -4.05 -31.73 -4.17
C ILE A 83 -5.14 -31.42 -3.14
N GLU A 84 -6.25 -32.16 -3.15
CA GLU A 84 -7.32 -32.05 -2.16
C GLU A 84 -6.81 -32.43 -0.76
N ASP A 85 -5.99 -33.47 -0.66
CA ASP A 85 -5.40 -33.90 0.61
C ASP A 85 -4.28 -32.96 1.07
N PHE A 86 -3.47 -32.46 0.13
CA PHE A 86 -2.45 -31.46 0.39
C PHE A 86 -3.06 -30.16 0.93
N SER A 87 -4.14 -29.69 0.30
CA SER A 87 -4.82 -28.45 0.67
C SER A 87 -5.65 -28.61 1.95
N ALA A 88 -6.34 -29.74 2.14
CA ALA A 88 -7.11 -30.00 3.35
C ALA A 88 -6.22 -30.12 4.60
N ASN A 89 -5.07 -30.79 4.49
CA ASN A 89 -4.18 -30.98 5.64
C ASN A 89 -3.36 -29.75 6.01
N TYR A 90 -3.14 -28.82 5.08
CA TYR A 90 -2.46 -27.55 5.37
C TYR A 90 -3.08 -26.85 6.59
N TYR A 91 -4.42 -26.83 6.66
CA TYR A 91 -5.17 -26.16 7.72
C TYR A 91 -4.99 -26.77 9.12
N ASN A 92 -4.39 -27.95 9.23
CA ASN A 92 -4.09 -28.58 10.52
C ASN A 92 -2.79 -28.06 11.16
N TYR A 93 -2.04 -27.21 10.46
CA TYR A 93 -0.73 -26.72 10.91
C TYR A 93 -0.68 -25.19 10.97
N GLU A 94 -0.25 -24.65 12.11
CA GLU A 94 -0.08 -23.20 12.33
C GLU A 94 1.21 -22.68 11.67
N THR A 95 1.26 -22.67 10.34
CA THR A 95 2.47 -22.32 9.58
C THR A 95 2.15 -21.68 8.21
N THR A 96 3.16 -21.20 7.49
CA THR A 96 3.00 -20.67 6.12
C THR A 96 2.82 -21.80 5.11
N ILE A 97 2.16 -21.55 3.97
CA ILE A 97 2.05 -22.58 2.91
C ILE A 97 3.42 -23.00 2.41
N GLN A 98 4.42 -22.10 2.40
CA GLN A 98 5.81 -22.40 2.05
C GLN A 98 6.44 -23.40 3.03
N ASP A 99 6.33 -23.13 4.34
CA ASP A 99 6.92 -23.98 5.38
C ASP A 99 6.18 -25.33 5.47
N TYR A 100 4.86 -25.33 5.28
CA TYR A 100 4.08 -26.55 5.13
C TYR A 100 4.52 -27.35 3.91
N THR A 101 4.64 -26.72 2.75
CA THR A 101 5.10 -27.35 1.49
C THR A 101 6.48 -27.98 1.69
N ALA A 102 7.40 -27.25 2.33
CA ALA A 102 8.73 -27.76 2.68
C ALA A 102 8.65 -29.00 3.59
N ALA A 103 7.80 -28.97 4.62
CA ALA A 103 7.59 -30.11 5.50
C ALA A 103 6.95 -31.31 4.79
N VAL A 104 6.02 -31.10 3.85
CA VAL A 104 5.45 -32.17 3.02
C VAL A 104 6.53 -32.80 2.13
N ILE A 105 7.40 -31.99 1.54
CA ILE A 105 8.54 -32.48 0.74
C ILE A 105 9.49 -33.31 1.62
N GLU A 106 9.85 -32.80 2.80
CA GLU A 106 10.71 -33.50 3.75
C GLU A 106 10.07 -34.80 4.27
N ASN A 107 8.74 -34.85 4.36
CA ASN A 107 7.96 -36.04 4.71
C ASN A 107 7.55 -36.87 3.48
N ALA A 108 8.31 -36.78 2.39
CA ALA A 108 8.15 -37.61 1.18
C ALA A 108 6.72 -37.60 0.59
N GLY A 109 6.07 -36.43 0.59
CA GLY A 109 4.75 -36.24 0.00
C GLY A 109 3.57 -36.57 0.93
N ASN A 110 3.81 -36.99 2.17
CA ASN A 110 2.75 -37.27 3.13
C ASN A 110 2.38 -36.01 3.95
N PRO A 111 1.15 -35.49 3.84
CA PRO A 111 0.75 -34.27 4.52
C PRO A 111 0.33 -34.46 6.00
N THR A 112 0.42 -35.68 6.53
CA THR A 112 -0.01 -36.01 7.90
C THR A 112 1.15 -36.17 8.87
N ASN A 113 0.90 -35.85 10.15
CA ASN A 113 1.87 -35.94 11.25
C ASN A 113 3.18 -35.17 11.00
N LEU A 114 3.10 -34.02 10.31
CA LEU A 114 4.26 -33.19 10.04
C LEU A 114 4.80 -32.59 11.34
N THR A 115 6.12 -32.69 11.54
CA THR A 115 6.78 -32.03 12.66
C THR A 115 7.19 -30.62 12.24
N ILE A 116 6.21 -29.71 12.27
CA ILE A 116 6.44 -28.30 11.94
C ILE A 116 6.49 -27.52 13.24
N ALA A 117 7.59 -26.84 13.50
CA ALA A 117 7.63 -25.87 14.59
C ALA A 117 6.61 -24.77 14.25
N PRO A 118 5.58 -24.53 15.09
CA PRO A 118 4.65 -23.44 14.83
C PRO A 118 5.47 -22.17 14.70
N ARG A 119 5.36 -21.49 13.55
CA ARG A 119 5.88 -20.13 13.47
C ARG A 119 5.00 -19.35 14.42
N SER A 120 5.57 -18.90 15.54
CA SER A 120 4.94 -17.82 16.29
C SER A 120 4.61 -16.74 15.27
N SER A 121 3.32 -16.44 15.13
CA SER A 121 2.73 -15.25 14.50
C SER A 121 3.77 -14.26 14.00
N SER A 122 3.73 -13.90 12.70
CA SER A 122 4.57 -12.87 12.04
C SER A 122 5.45 -12.13 13.04
N ALA A 123 6.77 -12.36 12.98
CA ALA A 123 7.72 -11.60 13.78
C ALA A 123 7.29 -10.12 13.70
N ASP A 124 6.88 -9.58 14.86
CA ASP A 124 6.02 -8.41 15.04
C ASP A 124 5.90 -7.54 13.78
N ALA A 125 4.70 -7.45 13.20
CA ALA A 125 4.42 -6.55 12.07
C ALA A 125 5.20 -5.24 12.23
N ASP A 126 6.24 -5.08 11.42
CA ASP A 126 7.21 -3.98 11.54
C ASP A 126 6.57 -2.60 11.33
N TYR A 127 5.34 -2.60 10.81
CA TYR A 127 4.45 -1.46 10.67
C TYR A 127 3.76 -1.03 11.97
N ILE A 128 3.81 -1.84 13.04
CA ILE A 128 3.28 -1.48 14.35
C ILE A 128 4.28 -0.59 15.07
N LEU A 129 3.82 0.54 15.59
CA LEU A 129 4.65 1.47 16.35
C LEU A 129 4.91 0.90 17.75
N LYS A 130 6.19 0.66 18.06
CA LYS A 130 6.63 0.09 19.34
C LYS A 130 7.18 1.18 20.25
N TYR A 131 6.42 1.57 21.25
CA TYR A 131 6.93 2.48 22.28
C TYR A 131 7.85 1.72 23.25
N ASN A 132 9.16 1.97 23.15
CA ASN A 132 10.29 1.50 23.99
C ASN A 132 10.01 0.29 24.91
N SER A 133 10.51 -0.87 24.49
CA SER A 133 10.41 -2.21 25.08
C SER A 133 11.06 -2.41 26.46
N ASN A 134 11.50 -1.35 27.14
CA ASN A 134 12.00 -1.41 28.52
C ASN A 134 10.93 -1.14 29.59
N ALA A 135 9.71 -0.77 29.20
CA ALA A 135 8.54 -0.74 30.10
C ALA A 135 7.82 -2.09 30.01
N GLY A 136 8.24 -3.06 30.82
CA GLY A 136 7.52 -4.32 30.96
C GLY A 136 6.02 -4.09 31.21
N LYS A 137 5.16 -4.77 30.45
CA LYS A 137 3.75 -5.07 30.78
C LYS A 137 2.85 -3.89 31.22
N ASN A 138 3.14 -2.64 30.90
CA ASN A 138 2.28 -1.54 31.34
C ASN A 138 1.24 -1.14 30.28
N ARG A 139 0.13 -1.88 30.31
CA ARG A 139 -1.24 -1.46 29.92
C ARG A 139 -1.59 0.00 30.29
N GLU A 140 -0.90 0.56 31.29
CA GLU A 140 -1.05 1.94 31.72
C GLU A 140 -0.59 2.96 30.69
N ILE A 141 0.40 2.70 29.83
CA ILE A 141 0.89 3.72 28.88
C ILE A 141 -0.16 4.01 27.80
N TYR A 142 -0.80 2.98 27.25
CA TYR A 142 -1.86 3.16 26.25
C TYR A 142 -3.18 3.67 26.86
N ARG A 143 -3.52 3.28 28.10
CA ARG A 143 -4.61 3.93 28.85
C ARG A 143 -4.29 5.38 29.22
N ASP A 144 -3.03 5.70 29.51
CA ASP A 144 -2.59 7.09 29.68
C ASP A 144 -2.73 7.87 28.38
N PHE A 145 -2.47 7.28 27.20
CA PHE A 145 -2.68 7.97 25.92
C PHE A 145 -4.15 8.35 25.68
N ALA A 146 -5.08 7.41 25.88
CA ALA A 146 -6.52 7.68 25.81
C ALA A 146 -7.01 8.71 26.87
N ASN A 147 -6.29 8.84 27.99
CA ASN A 147 -6.61 9.76 29.08
C ASN A 147 -5.85 11.10 29.04
N ARG A 148 -4.70 11.18 28.34
CA ARG A 148 -3.85 12.37 28.20
C ARG A 148 -4.06 13.11 26.88
N GLY A 149 -4.83 12.55 25.95
CA GLY A 149 -5.06 13.20 24.65
C GLY A 149 -3.81 13.26 23.77
N TYR A 150 -2.86 12.35 24.01
CA TYR A 150 -1.58 12.32 23.31
C TYR A 150 -1.76 11.59 21.97
N ASP A 151 -2.36 12.31 21.02
CA ASP A 151 -1.86 12.30 19.66
C ASP A 151 -0.66 13.24 19.68
N ASP A 152 0.55 12.70 19.90
CA ASP A 152 1.74 13.54 19.82
C ASP A 152 1.70 14.20 18.44
N GLU A 153 1.67 15.54 18.36
CA GLU A 153 1.67 16.24 17.07
C GLU A 153 2.81 15.76 16.14
N ILE A 154 3.84 15.11 16.71
CA ILE A 154 4.98 14.51 16.02
C ILE A 154 5.36 13.17 16.67
N THR A 155 5.23 12.07 15.93
CA THR A 155 5.67 10.73 16.35
C THR A 155 7.21 10.60 16.36
N PRO A 156 7.86 10.18 17.47
CA PRO A 156 9.32 10.07 17.53
C PRO A 156 9.92 8.99 16.63
N ALA A 157 11.07 9.23 16.02
CA ALA A 157 11.74 8.24 15.16
C ALA A 157 12.00 6.89 15.84
N SER A 158 12.18 6.88 17.17
CA SER A 158 12.51 5.70 17.97
C SER A 158 11.38 4.68 18.10
N VAL A 159 10.13 5.05 17.81
CA VAL A 159 8.99 4.12 17.91
C VAL A 159 8.81 3.28 16.64
N PHE A 160 9.42 3.70 15.54
CA PHE A 160 9.39 2.99 14.28
C PHE A 160 10.41 1.86 14.28
N GLN A 161 9.99 0.66 13.92
CA GLN A 161 10.88 -0.50 13.78
C GLN A 161 11.68 -0.47 12.48
N ARG A 162 11.21 0.32 11.49
CA ARG A 162 11.86 0.58 10.20
C ARG A 162 11.43 1.94 9.66
N ASP A 163 12.07 2.42 8.61
CA ASP A 163 11.57 3.59 7.87
C ASP A 163 10.32 3.22 7.08
N PHE A 164 9.39 4.17 6.95
CA PHE A 164 8.23 4.05 6.07
C PHE A 164 8.59 4.52 4.66
N VAL A 165 7.99 3.87 3.65
CA VAL A 165 8.26 4.13 2.24
C VAL A 165 6.94 4.45 1.53
N CYS A 166 6.77 5.66 1.00
CA CYS A 166 5.52 6.09 0.36
C CYS A 166 5.82 6.68 -1.04
N SER A 167 6.29 5.82 -1.94
CA SER A 167 6.94 6.19 -3.19
C SER A 167 6.39 5.44 -4.42
N MET A 168 5.83 4.25 -4.20
CA MET A 168 5.26 3.36 -5.20
C MET A 168 3.75 3.53 -5.29
N PHE A 169 3.09 3.80 -4.15
CA PHE A 169 1.67 4.00 -4.10
C PHE A 169 1.31 5.50 -3.92
N TYR A 170 0.60 6.08 -4.89
CA TYR A 170 -0.29 7.23 -4.66
C TYR A 170 -1.40 6.91 -3.64
N TYR A 171 -1.46 7.71 -2.57
CA TYR A 171 -2.41 7.58 -1.48
C TYR A 171 -3.48 8.68 -1.45
N GLY A 172 -3.44 9.65 -2.37
CA GLY A 172 -4.33 10.84 -2.33
C GLY A 172 -5.81 10.55 -2.58
N ALA A 173 -6.18 9.32 -2.93
CA ALA A 173 -7.58 8.87 -3.01
C ALA A 173 -8.10 8.26 -1.70
N ILE A 174 -7.22 7.96 -0.74
CA ILE A 174 -7.59 7.44 0.57
C ILE A 174 -8.15 8.58 1.41
N LYS A 175 -9.14 8.25 2.24
CA LYS A 175 -9.72 9.16 3.23
C LYS A 175 -9.53 8.57 4.62
N GLU A 176 -9.41 9.43 5.61
CA GLU A 176 -9.50 9.00 7.00
C GLU A 176 -10.86 8.31 7.26
N GLY A 177 -10.84 7.27 8.07
CA GLY A 177 -11.98 6.37 8.24
C GLY A 177 -12.25 5.51 7.00
N ASP A 178 -11.33 5.37 6.05
CA ASP A 178 -11.30 4.21 5.15
C ASP A 178 -10.69 3.00 5.88
N ILE A 179 -10.97 1.80 5.37
CA ILE A 179 -10.57 0.53 5.99
C ILE A 179 -9.35 -0.01 5.24
N LEU A 180 -8.24 -0.20 5.94
CA LEU A 180 -7.12 -1.00 5.45
C LEU A 180 -7.46 -2.47 5.66
N LEU A 181 -7.48 -3.28 4.60
CA LEU A 181 -7.67 -4.73 4.62
C LEU A 181 -6.40 -5.43 4.14
N GLU A 182 -5.71 -6.12 5.02
CA GLU A 182 -4.62 -7.04 4.66
C GLU A 182 -5.22 -8.37 4.23
N THR A 183 -4.95 -8.80 3.00
CA THR A 183 -5.43 -10.10 2.50
C THR A 183 -4.41 -11.22 2.69
N GLN A 184 -3.18 -10.90 3.09
CA GLN A 184 -2.13 -11.86 3.37
C GLN A 184 -1.66 -11.76 4.84
N THR A 185 -2.32 -12.51 5.74
CA THR A 185 -2.01 -12.54 7.19
C THR A 185 -1.87 -13.97 7.72
N ILE A 186 -1.46 -14.11 8.99
CA ILE A 186 -1.24 -15.41 9.69
C ILE A 186 -2.48 -16.32 9.66
N LEU A 187 -3.68 -15.77 9.47
CA LEU A 187 -4.95 -16.52 9.39
C LEU A 187 -5.41 -16.70 7.94
N ASN A 188 -4.46 -17.04 7.04
CA ASN A 188 -4.64 -17.50 5.66
C ASN A 188 -6.07 -17.31 5.09
N ASN A 189 -6.37 -16.07 4.68
CA ASN A 189 -7.59 -15.57 4.01
C ASN A 189 -8.75 -15.02 4.86
N ILE A 190 -8.69 -15.05 6.18
CA ILE A 190 -9.66 -14.29 6.99
C ILE A 190 -9.33 -12.79 6.93
N GLY A 191 -8.05 -12.44 6.73
CA GLY A 191 -7.54 -11.08 6.58
C GLY A 191 -7.28 -10.39 7.92
N HIS A 192 -6.80 -9.16 7.87
CA HIS A 192 -6.76 -8.22 9.01
C HIS A 192 -7.31 -6.89 8.55
N VAL A 193 -8.01 -6.18 9.42
CA VAL A 193 -8.48 -4.83 9.12
C VAL A 193 -7.99 -3.82 10.13
N ALA A 194 -7.69 -2.63 9.63
CA ALA A 194 -7.28 -1.47 10.41
C ALA A 194 -7.97 -0.21 9.90
N CYS A 195 -8.09 0.79 10.77
CA CYS A 195 -8.64 2.09 10.39
C CYS A 195 -7.52 2.98 9.88
N ILE A 196 -7.71 3.62 8.72
CA ILE A 196 -6.90 4.76 8.31
C ILE A 196 -7.29 5.93 9.20
N TYR A 197 -6.42 6.31 10.13
CA TYR A 197 -6.76 7.28 11.17
C TYR A 197 -6.38 8.70 10.77
N ASP A 198 -5.14 8.91 10.35
CA ASP A 198 -4.57 10.21 10.00
C ASP A 198 -3.70 10.03 8.74
N LEU A 199 -3.90 10.87 7.72
CA LEU A 199 -3.23 10.76 6.42
C LEU A 199 -1.91 11.52 6.35
N ASP A 200 -1.73 12.54 7.20
CA ASP A 200 -0.61 13.49 7.19
C ASP A 200 0.05 13.59 8.57
N HIS A 201 -0.05 12.52 9.36
CA HIS A 201 0.54 12.47 10.69
C HIS A 201 2.05 12.69 10.63
N LYS A 202 2.56 13.57 11.48
CA LYS A 202 3.97 13.97 11.44
C LYS A 202 4.83 13.03 12.25
N SER A 203 6.09 12.89 11.83
CA SER A 203 7.12 12.23 12.60
C SER A 203 8.47 12.91 12.40
N ASP A 204 9.45 12.55 13.23
CA ASP A 204 10.85 12.93 13.02
C ASP A 204 11.42 12.45 11.68
N LYS A 205 10.76 11.48 11.03
CA LYS A 205 11.15 10.91 9.73
C LYS A 205 10.35 11.49 8.54
N GLY A 206 9.40 12.39 8.80
CA GLY A 206 8.48 12.95 7.80
C GLY A 206 7.01 12.61 8.08
N GLU A 207 6.13 12.96 7.15
CA GLU A 207 4.70 12.68 7.20
C GLU A 207 4.42 11.22 6.79
N TYR A 208 3.48 10.56 7.47
CA TYR A 208 3.08 9.19 7.17
C TYR A 208 1.58 8.97 7.43
N ILE A 209 1.05 7.90 6.86
CA ILE A 209 -0.35 7.51 7.08
C ILE A 209 -0.43 6.65 8.35
N GLN A 210 -1.02 7.19 9.40
CA GLN A 210 -1.20 6.50 10.67
C GLN A 210 -2.46 5.62 10.63
N THR A 211 -2.34 4.42 11.20
CA THR A 211 -3.45 3.46 11.32
C THR A 211 -3.74 3.13 12.77
N ILE A 212 -4.98 2.74 13.06
CA ILE A 212 -5.33 2.10 14.33
C ILE A 212 -5.66 0.64 14.07
N ASP A 213 -4.91 -0.25 14.71
CA ASP A 213 -4.91 -1.68 14.51
C ASP A 213 -5.28 -2.39 15.81
N CYS A 214 -6.12 -3.42 15.75
CA CYS A 214 -6.31 -4.37 16.85
C CYS A 214 -5.65 -5.70 16.50
N VAL A 215 -4.48 -5.96 17.07
CA VAL A 215 -3.63 -7.13 16.80
C VAL A 215 -3.23 -7.79 18.11
N LYS A 216 -2.48 -8.90 18.11
CA LYS A 216 -2.09 -9.65 19.33
C LYS A 216 -1.53 -8.78 20.48
N GLY A 217 -0.89 -7.65 20.18
CA GLY A 217 -0.40 -6.67 21.17
C GLY A 217 -1.48 -5.75 21.79
N GLY A 218 -2.74 -5.92 21.43
CA GLY A 218 -3.85 -5.03 21.75
C GLY A 218 -4.16 -4.04 20.63
N THR A 219 -5.03 -3.08 20.94
CA THR A 219 -5.34 -1.96 20.04
C THR A 219 -4.28 -0.88 20.14
N GLN A 220 -3.62 -0.56 19.03
CA GLN A 220 -2.45 0.31 19.00
C GLN A 220 -2.30 1.03 17.66
N PHE A 221 -1.39 1.99 17.60
CA PHE A 221 -1.04 2.66 16.36
C PHE A 221 -0.13 1.80 15.48
N GLY A 222 -0.38 1.87 14.19
CA GLY A 222 0.51 1.40 13.14
C GLY A 222 0.70 2.48 12.08
N PHE A 223 1.30 2.10 10.97
CA PHE A 223 1.38 2.93 9.78
C PHE A 223 1.07 2.14 8.51
N LEU A 224 0.63 2.85 7.48
CA LEU A 224 0.51 2.36 6.13
C LEU A 224 1.64 2.93 5.28
N ASP A 225 2.28 2.06 4.51
CA ASP A 225 3.32 2.41 3.56
C ASP A 225 3.43 1.34 2.45
N ASP A 226 4.28 1.57 1.46
CA ASP A 226 4.44 0.71 0.28
C ASP A 226 4.81 -0.72 0.67
N ASN A 227 5.69 -0.88 1.66
CA ASN A 227 6.10 -2.20 2.13
C ASN A 227 4.93 -2.96 2.76
N ARG A 228 4.09 -2.30 3.58
CA ARG A 228 2.89 -2.92 4.14
C ARG A 228 1.90 -3.27 3.02
N MET A 229 1.72 -2.35 2.06
CA MET A 229 0.85 -2.57 0.90
C MET A 229 1.23 -3.84 0.14
N VAL A 230 2.53 -4.06 -0.10
CA VAL A 230 3.04 -5.21 -0.85
C VAL A 230 3.07 -6.47 0.01
N ASN A 231 3.67 -6.43 1.18
CA ASN A 231 3.95 -7.61 1.99
C ASN A 231 2.67 -8.27 2.55
N PHE A 232 1.63 -7.47 2.76
CA PHE A 232 0.35 -7.94 3.31
C PHE A 232 -0.81 -7.88 2.29
N GLN A 233 -0.49 -7.58 1.02
CA GLN A 233 -1.46 -7.42 -0.08
C GLN A 233 -2.64 -6.54 0.32
N VAL A 234 -2.34 -5.34 0.81
CA VAL A 234 -3.37 -4.46 1.34
C VAL A 234 -4.34 -4.02 0.25
N LYS A 235 -5.63 -4.09 0.59
CA LYS A 235 -6.71 -3.37 -0.07
C LYS A 235 -7.18 -2.22 0.83
N ILE A 236 -7.52 -1.08 0.25
CA ILE A 236 -8.19 0.00 0.98
C ILE A 236 -9.65 0.00 0.56
N LEU A 237 -10.53 -0.10 1.54
CA LEU A 237 -11.96 -0.10 1.33
C LEU A 237 -12.53 1.26 1.71
N GLY A 238 -13.18 1.90 0.74
CA GLY A 238 -14.05 3.04 1.03
C GLY A 238 -15.40 2.53 1.52
N VAL A 239 -16.09 3.36 2.31
CA VAL A 239 -17.45 3.05 2.77
C VAL A 239 -18.46 3.99 2.11
N ARG A 240 -19.52 3.42 1.55
CA ARG A 240 -20.54 4.12 0.75
C ARG A 240 -21.43 4.99 1.62
N GLY A 241 -21.70 6.20 1.13
CA GLY A 241 -22.66 7.12 1.76
C GLY A 241 -22.20 7.71 3.09
N VAL A 242 -20.93 7.51 3.49
CA VAL A 242 -20.40 8.02 4.75
C VAL A 242 -20.06 9.50 4.63
N THR A 243 -20.65 10.30 5.52
CA THR A 243 -20.38 11.74 5.65
C THR A 243 -19.08 12.01 6.42
N SER A 244 -18.53 13.22 6.32
CA SER A 244 -17.36 13.61 7.11
C SER A 244 -17.60 13.48 8.62
N ALA A 245 -18.79 13.85 9.11
CA ALA A 245 -19.13 13.71 10.53
C ALA A 245 -19.10 12.23 10.98
N GLN A 246 -19.63 11.33 10.16
CA GLN A 246 -19.58 9.90 10.46
C GLN A 246 -18.16 9.33 10.42
N ARG A 247 -17.27 9.86 9.57
CA ARG A 247 -15.84 9.49 9.59
C ARG A 247 -15.17 9.92 10.90
N GLU A 248 -15.48 11.11 11.39
CA GLU A 248 -15.00 11.56 12.71
C GLU A 248 -15.54 10.67 13.84
N ASP A 249 -16.80 10.25 13.79
CA ASP A 249 -17.36 9.32 14.78
C ASP A 249 -16.64 7.95 14.75
N VAL A 250 -16.33 7.43 13.55
CA VAL A 250 -15.55 6.19 13.37
C VAL A 250 -14.13 6.34 13.93
N LYS A 251 -13.45 7.45 13.63
CA LYS A 251 -12.11 7.76 14.15
C LYS A 251 -12.13 7.87 15.67
N TYR A 252 -13.12 8.60 16.21
CA TYR A 252 -13.31 8.76 17.64
C TYR A 252 -13.50 7.41 18.33
N PHE A 253 -14.34 6.54 17.77
CA PHE A 253 -14.54 5.20 18.31
C PHE A 253 -13.21 4.44 18.39
N HIS A 254 -12.45 4.36 17.28
CA HIS A 254 -11.16 3.67 17.23
C HIS A 254 -10.15 4.25 18.22
N TYR A 255 -10.04 5.57 18.30
CA TYR A 255 -9.18 6.26 19.25
C TYR A 255 -9.49 5.87 20.70
N LYS A 256 -10.78 5.79 21.06
CA LYS A 256 -11.21 5.33 22.40
C LYS A 256 -10.88 3.86 22.69
N GLN A 257 -10.48 3.08 21.68
CA GLN A 257 -10.11 1.68 21.85
C GLN A 257 -8.61 1.47 22.10
N LEU A 258 -7.75 2.47 21.92
CA LEU A 258 -6.30 2.34 22.14
C LEU A 258 -5.98 1.77 23.54
N GLY A 259 -5.08 0.78 23.58
CA GLY A 259 -4.64 0.09 24.79
C GLY A 259 -5.55 -1.04 25.27
N LYS A 260 -6.70 -1.27 24.62
CA LYS A 260 -7.58 -2.41 24.92
C LYS A 260 -6.99 -3.72 24.41
N GLU A 261 -7.37 -4.82 25.05
CA GLU A 261 -6.78 -6.13 24.78
C GLU A 261 -7.29 -6.72 23.46
N TYR A 262 -6.48 -7.59 22.86
CA TYR A 262 -6.90 -8.38 21.71
C TYR A 262 -7.51 -9.70 22.14
N ASN A 263 -8.69 -10.04 21.61
CA ASN A 263 -9.42 -11.25 21.96
C ASN A 263 -10.21 -11.82 20.78
N LEU A 264 -9.58 -12.74 20.04
CA LEU A 264 -10.24 -13.60 19.05
C LEU A 264 -10.47 -15.04 19.56
N TRP A 265 -9.66 -15.49 20.54
CA TRP A 265 -9.51 -16.91 20.88
C TRP A 265 -10.13 -17.33 22.22
N HIS A 266 -10.74 -16.43 22.99
CA HIS A 266 -11.56 -16.85 24.12
C HIS A 266 -12.84 -17.54 23.64
N ALA A 267 -13.33 -18.52 24.40
CA ALA A 267 -14.51 -19.32 24.02
C ALA A 267 -15.71 -18.42 23.67
N GLY A 268 -16.14 -18.48 22.41
CA GLY A 268 -17.27 -17.70 21.88
C GLY A 268 -16.93 -16.28 21.37
N ALA A 269 -15.67 -15.85 21.40
CA ALA A 269 -15.27 -14.52 20.90
C ALA A 269 -15.41 -14.39 19.37
N TYR A 270 -15.23 -15.47 18.62
CA TYR A 270 -15.42 -15.50 17.16
C TYR A 270 -16.90 -15.50 16.74
N ASP A 271 -17.82 -15.78 17.66
CA ASP A 271 -19.28 -15.67 17.49
C ASP A 271 -19.82 -14.42 18.20
N ARG A 272 -18.95 -13.44 18.47
CA ARG A 272 -19.29 -12.18 19.13
C ARG A 272 -19.40 -11.06 18.11
N LEU A 273 -20.41 -10.21 18.31
CA LEU A 273 -20.61 -8.98 17.57
C LEU A 273 -20.85 -7.82 18.54
N ASN A 274 -19.83 -7.47 19.30
CA ASN A 274 -19.90 -6.36 20.24
C ASN A 274 -19.95 -5.00 19.52
N THR A 275 -20.69 -4.05 20.10
CA THR A 275 -20.82 -2.67 19.60
C THR A 275 -20.61 -1.63 20.70
N ASP A 276 -20.33 -2.04 21.94
CA ASP A 276 -20.13 -1.12 23.06
C ASP A 276 -18.75 -0.46 22.98
N ILE A 277 -18.72 0.88 22.88
CA ILE A 277 -17.50 1.69 22.92
C ILE A 277 -16.67 1.47 24.21
N ASN A 278 -17.30 0.93 25.27
CA ASN A 278 -16.68 0.61 26.55
C ASN A 278 -16.19 -0.84 26.65
N SER A 279 -16.23 -1.64 25.58
CA SER A 279 -15.64 -2.99 25.57
C SER A 279 -14.24 -2.99 26.15
N GLU A 280 -13.82 -4.07 26.82
CA GLU A 280 -12.45 -4.17 27.36
C GLU A 280 -11.48 -4.84 26.37
N ASP A 281 -12.01 -5.53 25.38
CA ASP A 281 -11.26 -6.24 24.37
C ASP A 281 -11.95 -6.23 23.01
N TRP A 282 -11.17 -6.55 21.97
CA TRP A 282 -11.61 -6.56 20.59
C TRP A 282 -10.84 -7.58 19.77
N TYR A 283 -11.39 -7.96 18.63
CA TYR A 283 -10.58 -8.39 17.50
C TYR A 283 -10.83 -7.45 16.31
N CYS A 284 -9.96 -7.51 15.30
CA CYS A 284 -9.84 -6.47 14.28
C CYS A 284 -11.16 -6.10 13.58
N SER A 285 -11.88 -7.08 13.02
CA SER A 285 -13.11 -6.84 12.28
C SER A 285 -14.32 -6.52 13.15
N GLU A 286 -14.42 -7.07 14.36
CA GLU A 286 -15.47 -6.66 15.30
C GLU A 286 -15.34 -5.19 15.70
N MET A 287 -14.12 -4.74 16.03
CA MET A 287 -13.87 -3.34 16.35
C MET A 287 -14.22 -2.42 15.17
N MET A 288 -13.84 -2.83 13.97
CA MET A 288 -14.16 -2.08 12.75
C MET A 288 -15.68 -1.97 12.54
N TYR A 289 -16.40 -3.09 12.65
CA TYR A 289 -17.87 -3.09 12.59
C TYR A 289 -18.49 -2.20 13.67
N ALA A 290 -18.06 -2.32 14.91
CA ALA A 290 -18.55 -1.53 16.04
C ALA A 290 -18.39 -0.03 15.81
N ALA A 291 -17.27 0.40 15.22
CA ALA A 291 -17.01 1.80 14.92
C ALA A 291 -17.99 2.38 13.88
N TYR A 292 -18.27 1.66 12.80
CA TYR A 292 -19.26 2.12 11.81
C TYR A 292 -20.68 2.04 12.37
N LYS A 293 -21.00 1.02 13.16
CA LYS A 293 -22.29 0.93 13.86
C LYS A 293 -22.49 2.12 14.79
N TYR A 294 -21.45 2.53 15.51
CA TYR A 294 -21.45 3.72 16.37
C TYR A 294 -21.74 5.00 15.57
N ALA A 295 -21.18 5.12 14.37
CA ALA A 295 -21.45 6.21 13.42
C ALA A 295 -22.81 6.08 12.68
N GLY A 296 -23.67 5.16 13.10
CA GLY A 296 -25.01 4.94 12.53
C GLY A 296 -25.03 4.20 11.19
N ILE A 297 -23.95 3.51 10.83
CA ILE A 297 -23.81 2.73 9.59
C ILE A 297 -23.83 1.25 9.96
N ASP A 298 -24.90 0.57 9.56
CA ASP A 298 -25.11 -0.83 9.90
C ASP A 298 -24.61 -1.76 8.80
N MET A 299 -23.39 -2.28 8.94
CA MET A 299 -22.80 -3.22 7.98
C MET A 299 -23.25 -4.67 8.22
N THR A 300 -24.44 -4.92 8.76
CA THR A 300 -24.93 -6.27 9.10
C THR A 300 -25.24 -7.15 7.89
N ASP A 301 -25.40 -6.58 6.70
CA ASP A 301 -25.48 -7.32 5.44
C ASP A 301 -24.22 -8.15 5.17
N ALA A 302 -23.10 -7.75 5.75
CA ALA A 302 -21.86 -8.51 5.68
C ALA A 302 -21.84 -9.70 6.63
N ILE A 303 -22.69 -9.74 7.66
CA ILE A 303 -22.57 -10.70 8.76
C ILE A 303 -23.61 -11.81 8.59
N GLY A 304 -23.14 -13.05 8.45
CA GLY A 304 -24.02 -14.23 8.38
C GLY A 304 -24.84 -14.43 9.67
N GLU A 305 -25.89 -15.26 9.61
CA GLU A 305 -26.83 -15.52 10.72
C GLU A 305 -26.19 -16.08 12.02
N LYS A 306 -24.88 -16.35 12.02
CA LYS A 306 -24.10 -16.89 13.15
C LYS A 306 -23.03 -15.90 13.60
N GLY A 307 -23.44 -14.94 14.42
CA GLY A 307 -22.68 -14.47 15.59
C GLY A 307 -21.45 -13.56 15.45
N GLY A 308 -20.60 -13.66 14.42
CA GLY A 308 -19.33 -12.93 14.36
C GLY A 308 -19.15 -12.08 13.10
N CYS A 309 -18.27 -11.07 13.14
CA CYS A 309 -17.86 -10.30 11.97
C CYS A 309 -16.41 -10.59 11.60
N TRP A 310 -16.15 -11.15 10.43
CA TRP A 310 -14.83 -11.38 9.87
C TRP A 310 -14.39 -10.24 8.94
N PRO A 311 -13.08 -10.06 8.67
CA PRO A 311 -12.64 -9.07 7.69
C PRO A 311 -13.18 -9.35 6.28
N ALA A 312 -13.35 -10.64 5.92
CA ALA A 312 -14.01 -11.06 4.69
C ALA A 312 -15.47 -10.61 4.62
N ASP A 313 -16.19 -10.59 5.75
CA ASP A 313 -17.54 -10.06 5.84
C ASP A 313 -17.54 -8.58 5.50
N ILE A 314 -16.70 -7.78 6.15
CA ILE A 314 -16.54 -6.33 5.87
C ILE A 314 -16.23 -6.10 4.39
N TYR A 315 -15.33 -6.88 3.80
CA TYR A 315 -15.00 -6.83 2.38
C TYR A 315 -16.19 -7.16 1.47
N GLY A 316 -17.03 -8.14 1.87
CA GLY A 316 -18.21 -8.57 1.15
C GLY A 316 -19.44 -7.67 1.32
N SER A 317 -19.45 -6.75 2.29
CA SER A 317 -20.56 -5.81 2.53
C SER A 317 -20.88 -4.98 1.29
N HIS A 318 -22.16 -4.75 1.02
CA HIS A 318 -22.60 -3.79 -0.01
C HIS A 318 -22.20 -2.34 0.33
N TYR A 319 -21.87 -2.06 1.60
CA TYR A 319 -21.41 -0.74 2.04
C TYR A 319 -19.95 -0.50 1.75
N THR A 320 -19.13 -1.53 1.51
CA THR A 320 -17.71 -1.33 1.22
C THR A 320 -17.44 -1.44 -0.27
N TYR A 321 -16.33 -0.85 -0.70
CA TYR A 321 -15.82 -1.01 -2.04
C TYR A 321 -14.31 -0.84 -2.04
N VAL A 322 -13.62 -1.60 -2.87
CA VAL A 322 -12.19 -1.41 -3.09
C VAL A 322 -11.97 -0.05 -3.74
N ASN A 323 -11.21 0.81 -3.08
CA ASN A 323 -10.87 2.13 -3.59
C ASN A 323 -9.76 1.99 -4.67
N THR A 324 -10.06 1.53 -5.87
CA THR A 324 -9.03 1.14 -6.87
C THR A 324 -7.99 2.22 -7.22
N ASP A 325 -8.27 3.48 -6.91
CA ASP A 325 -7.45 4.66 -7.16
C ASP A 325 -6.17 4.74 -6.30
N TYR A 326 -5.95 3.82 -5.34
CA TYR A 326 -4.67 3.67 -4.64
C TYR A 326 -3.80 2.52 -5.17
N SER A 327 -4.13 1.84 -6.28
CA SER A 327 -3.25 0.80 -6.88
C SER A 327 -2.60 1.25 -8.22
N ASN A 328 -1.29 1.05 -8.39
CA ASN A 328 -0.63 0.91 -9.72
C ASN A 328 -0.13 2.08 -10.62
N SER A 329 0.09 3.32 -10.15
CA SER A 329 0.65 4.35 -11.04
C SER A 329 2.07 4.03 -11.51
N ALA A 330 2.83 3.27 -10.73
CA ALA A 330 4.22 2.96 -11.05
C ALA A 330 4.40 1.75 -12.00
N TYR A 331 3.40 0.89 -12.19
CA TYR A 331 3.50 -0.26 -13.11
C TYR A 331 2.81 0.05 -14.44
N LEU A 332 3.23 -0.65 -15.49
CA LEU A 332 2.63 -0.51 -16.81
C LEU A 332 1.23 -1.13 -16.82
N GLY A 333 0.28 -0.49 -17.47
CA GLY A 333 -1.03 -1.09 -17.75
C GLY A 333 -0.95 -1.95 -19.02
N LEU A 334 -1.42 -3.19 -18.97
CA LEU A 334 -1.43 -4.10 -20.12
C LEU A 334 -2.87 -4.45 -20.51
N SER A 335 -3.15 -4.50 -21.81
CA SER A 335 -4.41 -5.03 -22.36
C SER A 335 -4.17 -5.62 -23.74
N ILE A 336 -4.86 -6.71 -24.08
CA ILE A 336 -4.82 -7.27 -25.44
C ILE A 336 -5.63 -6.37 -26.37
N VAL A 337 -5.00 -5.91 -27.44
CA VAL A 337 -5.69 -5.26 -28.57
C VAL A 337 -6.14 -6.34 -29.53
N ASP A 338 -5.19 -7.15 -29.99
CA ASP A 338 -5.47 -8.20 -30.97
C ASP A 338 -4.44 -9.33 -30.97
N LYS A 339 -4.77 -10.39 -31.70
CA LYS A 339 -3.86 -11.47 -32.06
C LYS A 339 -4.05 -11.80 -33.53
N GLU A 340 -3.01 -11.60 -34.33
CA GLU A 340 -2.96 -11.98 -35.74
C GLU A 340 -1.90 -13.07 -35.93
N GLY A 341 -2.34 -14.26 -36.33
CA GLY A 341 -1.44 -15.41 -36.43
C GLY A 341 -0.75 -15.71 -35.10
N SER A 342 0.59 -15.66 -35.11
CA SER A 342 1.45 -15.87 -33.94
C SER A 342 1.84 -14.57 -33.23
N THR A 343 1.27 -13.42 -33.58
CA THR A 343 1.65 -12.12 -33.02
C THR A 343 0.53 -11.56 -32.17
N TRP A 344 0.87 -11.22 -30.92
CA TRP A 344 0.00 -10.52 -29.99
C TRP A 344 0.27 -9.02 -30.05
N THR A 345 -0.78 -8.23 -30.19
CA THR A 345 -0.71 -6.78 -30.05
C THR A 345 -1.17 -6.40 -28.66
N ILE A 346 -0.22 -6.06 -27.80
CA ILE A 346 -0.45 -5.62 -26.42
C ILE A 346 -0.43 -4.10 -26.37
N LYS A 347 -1.52 -3.49 -25.93
CA LYS A 347 -1.50 -2.07 -25.57
C LYS A 347 -0.84 -1.95 -24.21
N VAL A 348 0.27 -1.22 -24.18
CA VAL A 348 1.05 -0.88 -22.99
C VAL A 348 0.80 0.58 -22.65
N LYS A 349 0.28 0.83 -21.45
CA LYS A 349 -0.03 2.17 -20.94
C LYS A 349 1.03 2.60 -19.93
N ASN A 350 1.63 3.76 -20.16
CA ASN A 350 2.37 4.48 -19.14
C ASN A 350 1.35 5.12 -18.18
N ASN A 351 1.32 4.66 -16.94
CA ASN A 351 0.43 5.21 -15.91
C ASN A 351 1.06 6.37 -15.11
N THR A 352 2.27 6.81 -15.46
CA THR A 352 2.96 7.90 -14.78
C THR A 352 2.86 9.24 -15.50
N ALA A 353 3.12 10.29 -14.72
CA ALA A 353 3.16 11.68 -15.14
C ALA A 353 4.41 12.07 -15.93
N GLU A 354 5.34 11.14 -16.11
CA GLU A 354 6.65 11.32 -16.77
C GLU A 354 6.73 10.41 -17.98
N ASP A 355 7.50 10.82 -18.98
CA ASP A 355 7.85 9.96 -20.09
C ASP A 355 8.75 8.84 -19.58
N ILE A 356 8.48 7.62 -20.04
CA ILE A 356 9.25 6.45 -19.60
C ILE A 356 9.84 5.71 -20.77
N ASN A 357 11.00 5.12 -20.52
CA ASN A 357 11.51 4.06 -21.36
C ASN A 357 11.15 2.72 -20.71
N ILE A 358 10.57 1.85 -21.52
CA ILE A 358 10.23 0.49 -21.13
C ILE A 358 11.12 -0.47 -21.88
N ARG A 359 11.53 -1.54 -21.22
CA ARG A 359 12.14 -2.71 -21.85
C ARG A 359 11.10 -3.81 -21.92
N TYR A 360 11.11 -4.62 -22.98
CA TYR A 360 10.19 -5.75 -23.10
C TYR A 360 10.77 -6.85 -23.98
N ASN A 361 10.24 -8.05 -23.81
CA ASN A 361 10.63 -9.19 -24.63
C ASN A 361 9.81 -9.19 -25.94
N LYS A 362 10.48 -9.12 -27.10
CA LYS A 362 9.79 -9.17 -28.41
C LYS A 362 9.10 -10.50 -28.68
N LYS A 363 9.52 -11.55 -27.98
CA LYS A 363 8.92 -12.87 -28.05
C LYS A 363 8.42 -13.27 -26.68
N MET A 364 7.37 -14.08 -26.61
CA MET A 364 6.87 -14.61 -25.35
C MET A 364 7.99 -15.35 -24.59
N CYS A 365 7.90 -15.33 -23.27
CA CYS A 365 8.85 -15.95 -22.35
C CYS A 365 8.09 -16.82 -21.35
N PHE A 366 8.82 -17.67 -20.62
CA PHE A 366 8.21 -18.46 -19.56
C PHE A 366 7.81 -17.56 -18.39
N TYR A 367 6.79 -17.98 -17.65
CA TYR A 367 6.22 -17.22 -16.55
C TYR A 367 7.27 -16.76 -15.53
N ASP A 368 8.15 -17.68 -15.11
CA ASP A 368 9.18 -17.37 -14.11
C ASP A 368 10.25 -16.40 -14.66
N ASP A 369 10.65 -16.57 -15.92
CA ASP A 369 11.58 -15.65 -16.59
C ASP A 369 10.99 -14.24 -16.70
N ALA A 370 9.69 -14.15 -17.02
CA ALA A 370 8.94 -12.90 -17.09
C ALA A 370 8.90 -12.21 -15.73
N LYS A 371 8.54 -12.96 -14.69
CA LYS A 371 8.38 -12.49 -13.30
C LYS A 371 9.71 -12.06 -12.68
N GLU A 372 10.77 -12.82 -12.89
CA GLU A 372 12.10 -12.56 -12.33
C GLU A 372 12.95 -11.63 -13.20
N TRP A 373 12.46 -11.24 -14.38
CA TRP A 373 13.24 -10.55 -15.40
C TRP A 373 14.59 -11.22 -15.66
N LYS A 374 14.57 -12.53 -15.89
CA LYS A 374 15.77 -13.36 -15.92
C LYS A 374 15.72 -14.30 -17.11
N GLY A 375 16.88 -14.55 -17.73
CA GLY A 375 16.97 -15.45 -18.88
C GLY A 375 16.27 -14.94 -20.15
N LEU A 376 15.73 -13.72 -20.14
CA LEU A 376 15.04 -13.11 -21.26
C LEU A 376 15.99 -12.87 -22.44
N LYS A 377 15.50 -13.18 -23.64
CA LYS A 377 16.17 -13.02 -24.93
C LYS A 377 15.26 -12.23 -25.85
N ASP A 378 15.83 -11.44 -26.76
CA ASP A 378 15.08 -10.53 -27.62
C ASP A 378 14.45 -9.34 -26.86
N VAL A 379 15.14 -8.88 -25.81
CA VAL A 379 14.74 -7.67 -25.06
C VAL A 379 15.02 -6.43 -25.91
N THR A 380 14.02 -5.58 -26.07
CA THR A 380 14.13 -4.30 -26.77
C THR A 380 13.56 -3.18 -25.90
N GLU A 381 13.78 -1.94 -26.31
CA GLU A 381 13.33 -0.75 -25.59
C GLU A 381 12.38 0.09 -26.44
N GLU A 382 11.40 0.72 -25.78
CA GLU A 382 10.47 1.67 -26.38
C GLU A 382 10.19 2.81 -25.41
N SER A 383 9.93 4.00 -25.96
CA SER A 383 9.52 5.16 -25.17
C SER A 383 8.00 5.34 -25.23
N ILE A 384 7.39 5.65 -24.08
CA ILE A 384 5.98 5.96 -23.95
C ILE A 384 5.83 7.26 -23.16
N GLU A 385 5.26 8.27 -23.81
CA GLU A 385 4.95 9.57 -23.19
C GLU A 385 4.06 9.42 -21.94
N ALA A 386 4.15 10.40 -21.04
CA ALA A 386 3.33 10.50 -19.85
C ALA A 386 1.84 10.26 -20.14
N TYR A 387 1.22 9.33 -19.40
CA TYR A 387 -0.19 8.94 -19.54
C TYR A 387 -0.63 8.44 -20.93
N LYS A 388 0.31 8.17 -21.85
CA LYS A 388 -0.01 7.62 -23.17
C LYS A 388 0.07 6.11 -23.18
N SER A 389 -0.43 5.53 -24.26
CA SER A 389 -0.30 4.11 -24.54
C SER A 389 0.36 3.89 -25.88
N LYS A 390 1.08 2.78 -26.00
CA LYS A 390 1.67 2.30 -27.24
C LYS A 390 1.23 0.86 -27.47
N ASN A 391 0.91 0.52 -28.73
CA ASN A 391 0.68 -0.86 -29.11
C ASN A 391 2.04 -1.50 -29.39
N ILE A 392 2.29 -2.62 -28.76
CA ILE A 392 3.54 -3.37 -28.87
C ILE A 392 3.22 -4.77 -29.34
N GLU A 393 3.93 -5.20 -30.36
CA GLU A 393 3.81 -6.54 -30.92
C GLU A 393 4.77 -7.49 -30.20
N VAL A 394 4.24 -8.63 -29.73
CA VAL A 394 5.00 -9.71 -29.11
C VAL A 394 4.68 -11.01 -29.83
N GLU A 395 5.69 -11.66 -30.38
CA GLU A 395 5.54 -12.93 -31.10
C GLU A 395 5.47 -14.11 -30.12
N GLU A 396 4.65 -15.11 -30.44
CA GLU A 396 4.67 -16.39 -29.75
C GLU A 396 6.04 -17.06 -29.84
N ASN A 397 6.42 -17.77 -28.79
CA ASN A 397 7.73 -18.42 -28.70
C ASN A 397 7.58 -19.85 -28.20
N TRP A 398 7.21 -20.74 -29.10
CA TRP A 398 7.04 -22.16 -28.82
C TRP A 398 6.06 -22.39 -27.66
N PHE A 399 6.56 -22.82 -26.50
CA PHE A 399 5.78 -23.16 -25.31
C PHE A 399 5.69 -22.01 -24.30
N ALA A 400 6.31 -20.86 -24.58
CA ALA A 400 6.23 -19.70 -23.73
C ALA A 400 4.84 -19.06 -23.78
N SER A 401 4.29 -18.74 -22.61
CA SER A 401 2.91 -18.26 -22.46
C SER A 401 2.81 -16.82 -21.92
N SER A 402 3.93 -16.21 -21.54
CA SER A 402 3.94 -14.90 -20.89
C SER A 402 4.60 -13.80 -21.72
N VAL A 403 4.13 -12.58 -21.54
CA VAL A 403 4.75 -11.34 -22.03
C VAL A 403 5.35 -10.58 -20.85
N ALA A 404 6.50 -9.95 -21.02
CA ALA A 404 7.21 -9.24 -19.95
C ALA A 404 7.61 -7.84 -20.39
N PHE A 405 7.30 -6.86 -19.55
CA PHE A 405 7.67 -5.46 -19.69
C PHE A 405 8.33 -5.00 -18.40
N SER A 406 9.31 -4.12 -18.47
CA SER A 406 9.90 -3.49 -17.30
C SER A 406 10.25 -2.05 -17.56
N ARG A 407 10.42 -1.29 -16.49
CA ARG A 407 10.98 0.04 -16.53
C ARG A 407 11.88 0.29 -15.34
N GLU A 408 12.75 1.27 -15.50
CA GLU A 408 13.63 1.74 -14.46
C GLU A 408 12.88 2.62 -13.46
N TYR A 409 13.26 2.51 -12.20
CA TYR A 409 12.71 3.31 -11.11
C TYR A 409 13.81 3.57 -10.07
N TYR A 410 13.79 4.73 -9.43
CA TYR A 410 14.73 5.05 -8.35
C TYR A 410 13.99 5.12 -7.02
N ASN A 411 14.35 4.26 -6.07
CA ASN A 411 13.85 4.27 -4.70
C ASN A 411 14.99 4.67 -3.75
N ASN A 412 14.91 5.84 -3.12
CA ASN A 412 15.93 6.33 -2.17
C ASN A 412 17.35 6.30 -2.74
N GLY A 413 17.51 6.62 -4.02
CA GLY A 413 18.79 6.58 -4.73
C GLY A 413 19.23 5.20 -5.23
N ASN A 414 18.52 4.14 -4.85
CA ASN A 414 18.75 2.79 -5.39
C ASN A 414 17.99 2.61 -6.71
N ARG A 415 18.69 2.08 -7.71
CA ARG A 415 18.13 1.77 -9.02
C ARG A 415 17.38 0.44 -8.94
N MET A 416 16.09 0.48 -9.23
CA MET A 416 15.15 -0.63 -9.16
C MET A 416 14.54 -0.90 -10.55
N ARG A 417 14.07 -2.12 -10.74
CA ARG A 417 13.31 -2.55 -11.92
C ARG A 417 11.88 -2.88 -11.50
N LEU A 418 10.93 -2.16 -12.09
CA LEU A 418 9.51 -2.47 -11.99
C LEU A 418 9.15 -3.35 -13.18
N VAL A 419 8.76 -4.58 -12.91
CA VAL A 419 8.34 -5.55 -13.92
C VAL A 419 6.82 -5.65 -13.93
N THR A 420 6.22 -5.49 -15.10
CA THR A 420 4.84 -5.88 -15.38
C THR A 420 4.88 -7.01 -16.40
N PHE A 421 4.35 -8.17 -16.03
CA PHE A 421 4.23 -9.31 -16.92
C PHE A 421 2.78 -9.74 -17.02
N ALA A 422 2.43 -10.50 -18.05
CA ALA A 422 1.11 -11.11 -18.17
C ALA A 422 1.19 -12.51 -18.76
N ASP A 423 0.31 -13.40 -18.31
CA ASP A 423 0.20 -14.80 -18.74
C ASP A 423 -1.25 -15.15 -19.09
N GLN A 424 -1.53 -16.38 -19.54
CA GLN A 424 -2.90 -16.83 -19.85
C GLN A 424 -3.66 -15.89 -20.80
N LEU A 425 -2.96 -15.37 -21.82
CA LEU A 425 -3.54 -14.46 -22.81
C LEU A 425 -4.63 -15.17 -23.62
N ASP A 426 -5.82 -14.59 -23.67
CA ASP A 426 -6.95 -15.09 -24.48
C ASP A 426 -7.46 -13.97 -25.40
N ASN A 427 -7.34 -14.20 -26.71
CA ASN A 427 -7.76 -13.22 -27.72
C ASN A 427 -9.28 -13.14 -27.91
N ASN A 428 -10.03 -14.18 -27.56
CA ASN A 428 -11.49 -14.21 -27.73
C ASN A 428 -12.18 -13.36 -26.68
N THR A 429 -11.75 -13.51 -25.42
CA THR A 429 -12.27 -12.77 -24.27
C THR A 429 -11.52 -11.46 -24.05
N LYS A 430 -10.36 -11.27 -24.70
CA LYS A 430 -9.43 -10.15 -24.50
C LYS A 430 -8.95 -10.05 -23.04
N THR A 431 -8.82 -11.19 -22.38
CA THR A 431 -8.34 -11.30 -21.00
C THR A 431 -6.90 -11.78 -20.97
N LEU A 432 -6.17 -11.37 -19.94
CA LEU A 432 -4.79 -11.76 -19.67
C LEU A 432 -4.60 -11.70 -18.16
N ARG A 433 -3.62 -12.46 -17.63
CA ARG A 433 -3.25 -12.54 -16.22
C ARG A 433 -1.98 -11.76 -15.88
N ILE A 434 -2.12 -10.49 -15.50
CA ILE A 434 -1.07 -9.57 -15.06
C ILE A 434 -0.46 -10.04 -13.73
N GLY A 435 0.86 -9.92 -13.65
CA GLY A 435 1.60 -9.92 -12.41
C GLY A 435 2.61 -8.79 -12.37
N HIS A 436 3.13 -8.52 -11.17
CA HIS A 436 4.10 -7.47 -10.92
C HIS A 436 5.27 -7.98 -10.07
N SER A 437 6.46 -7.46 -10.34
CA SER A 437 7.64 -7.67 -9.50
C SER A 437 8.42 -6.37 -9.33
N LEU A 438 8.96 -6.16 -8.13
CA LEU A 438 9.97 -5.14 -7.86
C LEU A 438 11.30 -5.84 -7.62
N LEU A 439 12.30 -5.53 -8.44
CA LEU A 439 13.61 -6.17 -8.39
C LEU A 439 14.70 -5.10 -8.28
N GLU A 440 15.85 -5.44 -7.69
CA GLU A 440 17.03 -4.59 -7.83
C GLU A 440 17.45 -4.52 -9.31
N TRP A 441 17.82 -3.34 -9.77
CA TRP A 441 18.29 -3.20 -11.14
C TRP A 441 19.68 -3.81 -11.27
N LYS A 442 19.75 -4.94 -11.98
CA LYS A 442 20.99 -5.49 -12.51
C LYS A 442 21.07 -5.10 -13.98
N ASP A 443 22.22 -4.60 -14.42
CA ASP A 443 22.43 -4.36 -15.84
C ASP A 443 22.38 -5.70 -16.55
N ASP A 444 21.43 -5.82 -17.47
CA ASP A 444 21.27 -6.99 -18.30
C ASP A 444 22.58 -7.14 -19.10
N ASN A 445 23.32 -8.24 -18.91
CA ASN A 445 24.40 -8.59 -19.83
C ASN A 445 23.73 -8.89 -21.17
N LEU A 446 23.55 -7.85 -21.99
CA LEU A 446 23.09 -7.93 -23.37
C LEU A 446 24.17 -8.70 -24.14
N VAL A 447 24.06 -10.03 -24.13
CA VAL A 447 24.82 -10.88 -25.06
C VAL A 447 23.98 -10.88 -26.33
N ASP A 448 24.42 -10.09 -27.31
CA ASP A 448 23.90 -10.03 -28.68
C ASP A 448 23.74 -11.41 -29.33
#